data_AF-A0A150UTI6-F1
#
_entry.id   AF-A0A150UTI6-F1
#
_cell.length_a   1.000
_cell.length_b   1.000
_cell.length_c   1.000
_cell.angle_alpha   90.00
_cell.angle_beta   90.00
_cell.angle_gamma   90.00
#
_symmetry.space_group_name_H-M   'P 1'
#
loop_
_entity.id
_entity.type
_entity.pdbx_description
1 polymer ?
#
loop_
_entity_poly.entity_id
_entity_poly.type
_entity_poly.pdbx_seq_one_letter_code
_entity_poly.pdbx_strand_id
1 'polypeptide(L)'
;MLIQHSDFWKSLNETIRIVTIFNNAIIAAQSSTATMPTVVSRWRQLKSELLVLQDTCSVAPILTIIHGDEAIRSSRKSKTSITGYIERFQRQVIHHHHAAHFLHPQHDESMSDDEQELVFSAFERIAGNVQTSNKTRTMIEQFRLFRRKAEGFSAGNSCWHEAHSMAGFWHHRSIVYPELADYALRLCDTIANTTISERGFSALKRVQTRLRSRLSDDRLDKLIAIHMNAELGEKDGNRMSDPRNRLRLNEIDGIDELEQQQDDGGDDMAAAQEELQALITGVNNVQDGSSDSSNAMLVSRHSYLTLAQLCT
;
A
#
# COMPACT_ATOMS: atom_id res chain seq x y z
N MET A 1 -3.69 23.36 -40.88
CA MET A 1 -5.13 23.42 -40.57
C MET A 1 -5.25 23.49 -39.06
N LEU A 2 -5.45 24.68 -38.48
CA LEU A 2 -5.57 24.85 -37.02
C LEU A 2 -7.01 24.55 -36.58
N ILE A 3 -7.17 23.77 -35.53
CA ILE A 3 -8.47 23.44 -34.95
C ILE A 3 -9.02 24.69 -34.26
N GLN A 4 -9.92 25.43 -34.93
CA GLN A 4 -10.48 26.70 -34.45
C GLN A 4 -11.83 26.54 -33.72
N HIS A 5 -12.36 25.33 -33.60
CA HIS A 5 -13.66 25.11 -32.95
C HIS A 5 -13.54 25.30 -31.43
N SER A 6 -14.26 26.27 -30.86
CA SER A 6 -14.33 26.55 -29.42
C SER A 6 -14.79 25.32 -28.61
N ASP A 7 -15.68 24.53 -29.18
CA ASP A 7 -16.27 23.36 -28.53
C ASP A 7 -15.24 22.24 -28.35
N PHE A 8 -14.30 22.11 -29.30
CA PHE A 8 -13.17 21.18 -29.18
C PHE A 8 -12.31 21.55 -27.97
N TRP A 9 -11.91 22.82 -27.85
CA TRP A 9 -11.06 23.29 -26.74
C TRP A 9 -11.77 23.20 -25.39
N LYS A 10 -13.08 23.45 -25.35
CA LYS A 10 -13.89 23.23 -24.14
C LYS A 10 -13.92 21.76 -23.72
N SER A 11 -14.22 20.86 -24.67
CA SER A 11 -14.23 19.41 -24.42
C SER A 11 -12.86 18.87 -24.02
N LEU A 12 -11.79 19.38 -24.64
CA LEU A 12 -10.42 19.03 -24.29
C LEU A 12 -10.08 19.47 -22.86
N ASN A 13 -10.41 20.70 -22.48
CA ASN A 13 -10.18 21.20 -21.12
C ASN A 13 -10.96 20.39 -20.07
N GLU A 14 -12.22 20.05 -20.36
CA GLU A 14 -13.02 19.18 -19.49
C GLU A 14 -12.40 17.78 -19.37
N THR A 15 -11.92 17.20 -20.48
CA THR A 15 -11.23 15.91 -20.48
C THR A 15 -9.93 15.96 -19.68
N ILE A 16 -9.14 17.02 -19.84
CA ILE A 16 -7.90 17.22 -19.07
C ILE A 16 -8.21 17.23 -17.57
N ARG A 17 -9.26 17.94 -17.13
CA ARG A 17 -9.67 17.96 -15.71
C ARG A 17 -9.97 16.56 -15.18
N ILE A 18 -10.70 15.74 -15.96
CA ILE A 18 -10.99 14.34 -15.58
C ILE A 18 -9.67 13.54 -15.44
N VAL A 19 -8.79 13.62 -16.45
CA VAL A 19 -7.52 12.91 -16.47
C VAL A 19 -6.63 13.34 -15.31
N THR A 20 -6.60 14.63 -14.96
CA THR A 20 -5.81 15.15 -13.83
C THR A 20 -6.25 14.54 -12.50
N ILE A 21 -7.55 14.42 -12.24
CA ILE A 21 -8.07 13.77 -11.01
C ILE A 21 -7.57 12.32 -10.93
N PHE A 22 -7.71 11.55 -12.02
CA PHE A 22 -7.23 10.17 -12.04
C PHE A 22 -5.71 10.08 -11.91
N ASN A 23 -4.97 10.95 -12.58
CA ASN A 23 -3.52 11.00 -12.50
C ASN A 23 -3.06 11.23 -11.05
N ASN A 24 -3.67 12.18 -10.35
CA ASN A 24 -3.35 12.45 -8.94
C ASN A 24 -3.69 11.26 -8.05
N ALA A 25 -4.83 10.61 -8.27
CA ALA A 25 -5.22 9.40 -7.54
C ALA A 25 -4.24 8.23 -7.79
N ILE A 26 -3.77 8.06 -9.02
CA ILE A 26 -2.76 7.05 -9.38
C ILE A 26 -1.44 7.38 -8.70
N ILE A 27 -0.94 8.62 -8.79
CA ILE A 27 0.30 9.03 -8.13
C ILE A 27 0.23 8.76 -6.62
N ALA A 28 -0.88 9.10 -5.97
CA ALA A 28 -1.09 8.81 -4.57
C ALA A 28 -1.08 7.28 -4.30
N ALA A 29 -1.79 6.50 -5.10
CA ALA A 29 -1.84 5.04 -5.00
C ALA A 29 -0.46 4.38 -5.17
N GLN A 30 0.40 4.96 -6.00
CA GLN A 30 1.77 4.52 -6.26
C GLN A 30 2.81 5.07 -5.28
N SER A 31 2.40 5.91 -4.33
CA SER A 31 3.29 6.41 -3.28
C SER A 31 3.79 5.26 -2.41
N SER A 32 5.02 5.39 -1.89
CA SER A 32 5.53 4.48 -0.87
C SER A 32 4.75 4.53 0.45
N THR A 33 3.96 5.58 0.67
CA THR A 33 3.06 5.74 1.82
C THR A 33 1.66 5.14 1.59
N ALA A 34 1.44 4.46 0.47
CA ALA A 34 0.19 3.77 0.16
C ALA A 34 0.05 2.45 0.93
N THR A 35 -0.26 2.56 2.22
CA THR A 35 -0.53 1.42 3.10
C THR A 35 -2.02 1.08 3.08
N MET A 36 -2.39 -0.11 3.57
CA MET A 36 -3.78 -0.60 3.61
C MET A 36 -4.80 0.42 4.16
N PRO A 37 -4.53 1.19 5.24
CA PRO A 37 -5.48 2.16 5.79
C PRO A 37 -5.87 3.30 4.84
N THR A 38 -5.02 3.60 3.85
CA THR A 38 -5.23 4.73 2.93
C THR A 38 -6.10 4.38 1.72
N VAL A 39 -6.35 3.09 1.47
CA VAL A 39 -7.01 2.66 0.23
C VAL A 39 -8.45 3.16 0.17
N VAL A 40 -9.25 2.93 1.21
CA VAL A 40 -10.67 3.32 1.24
C VAL A 40 -10.82 4.84 1.22
N SER A 41 -10.02 5.57 2.02
CA SER A 41 -10.07 7.03 2.06
C SER A 41 -9.74 7.64 0.70
N ARG A 42 -8.74 7.13 -0.02
CA ARG A 42 -8.39 7.59 -1.38
C ARG A 42 -9.49 7.34 -2.39
N TRP A 43 -10.13 6.17 -2.34
CA TRP A 43 -11.29 5.90 -3.19
C TRP A 43 -12.44 6.87 -2.92
N ARG A 44 -12.75 7.14 -1.65
CA ARG A 44 -13.79 8.10 -1.28
C ARG A 44 -13.44 9.52 -1.69
N GLN A 45 -12.18 9.91 -1.55
CA GLN A 45 -11.68 11.20 -2.04
C GLN A 45 -11.88 11.30 -3.56
N LEU A 46 -11.45 10.29 -4.33
CA LEU A 46 -11.66 10.22 -5.77
C LEU A 46 -13.15 10.38 -6.12
N LYS A 47 -14.05 9.69 -5.41
CA LYS A 47 -15.50 9.84 -5.61
C LYS A 47 -15.95 11.28 -5.38
N SER A 48 -15.51 11.91 -4.29
CA SER A 48 -15.89 13.27 -3.96
C SER A 48 -15.42 14.28 -5.01
N GLU A 49 -14.20 14.14 -5.51
CA GLU A 49 -13.64 15.01 -6.56
C GLU A 49 -14.40 14.82 -7.90
N LEU A 50 -14.76 13.58 -8.23
CA LEU A 50 -15.57 13.29 -9.41
C LEU A 50 -16.99 13.87 -9.32
N LEU A 51 -17.62 13.83 -8.15
CA LEU A 51 -18.95 14.44 -7.93
C LEU A 51 -18.89 15.98 -8.07
N VAL A 52 -17.88 16.62 -7.48
CA VAL A 52 -17.67 18.07 -7.67
C VAL A 52 -17.44 18.41 -9.14
N LEU A 53 -16.74 17.55 -9.89
CA LEU A 53 -16.54 17.75 -11.32
C LEU A 53 -17.84 17.55 -12.11
N GLN A 54 -18.70 16.61 -11.71
CA GLN A 54 -20.02 16.40 -12.31
C GLN A 54 -20.89 17.65 -12.23
N ASP A 55 -20.86 18.35 -11.08
CA ASP A 55 -21.65 19.58 -10.88
C ASP A 55 -21.13 20.76 -11.72
N THR A 56 -19.87 20.72 -12.16
CA THR A 56 -19.22 21.82 -12.89
C THR A 56 -19.01 21.57 -14.37
N CYS A 57 -19.27 20.35 -14.86
CA CYS A 57 -19.00 19.94 -16.23
C CYS A 57 -20.21 19.22 -16.86
N SER A 58 -20.51 19.53 -18.12
CA SER A 58 -21.61 18.92 -18.89
C SER A 58 -21.14 17.71 -19.71
N VAL A 59 -20.15 16.94 -19.24
CA VAL A 59 -19.55 15.85 -20.03
C VAL A 59 -20.22 14.51 -19.72
N ALA A 60 -20.82 13.90 -20.75
CA ALA A 60 -21.36 12.54 -20.70
C ALA A 60 -20.38 11.47 -20.14
N PRO A 61 -19.06 11.53 -20.41
CA PRO A 61 -18.09 10.58 -19.84
C PRO A 61 -18.06 10.52 -18.31
N ILE A 62 -18.22 11.67 -17.61
CA ILE A 62 -18.22 11.69 -16.14
C ILE A 62 -19.46 10.94 -15.61
N LEU A 63 -20.61 11.18 -16.24
CA LEU A 63 -21.83 10.46 -15.89
C LEU A 63 -21.71 8.96 -16.15
N THR A 64 -21.03 8.55 -17.23
CA THR A 64 -20.73 7.12 -17.47
C THR A 64 -19.75 6.55 -16.44
N ILE A 65 -18.78 7.33 -15.97
CA ILE A 65 -17.82 6.90 -14.95
C ILE A 65 -18.50 6.76 -13.58
N ILE A 66 -19.37 7.69 -13.20
CA ILE A 66 -20.02 7.71 -11.88
C ILE A 66 -21.26 6.79 -11.86
N HIS A 67 -22.10 6.88 -12.90
CA HIS A 67 -23.42 6.23 -12.96
C HIS A 67 -23.51 5.10 -14.00
N GLY A 68 -22.42 4.78 -14.71
CA GLY A 68 -22.40 3.69 -15.70
C GLY A 68 -22.82 2.33 -15.14
N ASP A 69 -22.76 2.18 -13.81
CA ASP A 69 -23.22 1.02 -13.06
C ASP A 69 -24.75 0.79 -13.13
N GLU A 70 -25.58 1.84 -13.27
CA GLU A 70 -27.05 1.71 -13.38
C GLU A 70 -27.49 1.22 -14.77
N ALA A 71 -26.83 1.70 -15.82
CA ALA A 71 -27.15 1.31 -17.20
C ALA A 71 -26.75 -0.15 -17.49
N ILE A 72 -25.66 -0.65 -16.90
CA ILE A 72 -25.18 -2.03 -17.14
C ILE A 72 -25.98 -3.07 -16.34
N ARG A 73 -26.43 -2.77 -15.11
CA ARG A 73 -27.25 -3.72 -14.33
C ARG A 73 -28.58 -4.08 -15.02
N SER A 74 -29.13 -3.20 -15.85
CA SER A 74 -30.32 -3.48 -16.66
C SER A 74 -30.04 -4.36 -17.90
N SER A 75 -28.78 -4.45 -18.34
CA SER A 75 -28.35 -5.18 -19.54
C SER A 75 -27.45 -6.37 -19.17
N ARG A 76 -28.06 -7.51 -18.84
CA ARG A 76 -27.40 -8.79 -18.46
C ARG A 76 -26.46 -9.43 -19.51
N LYS A 77 -25.98 -8.71 -20.53
CA LYS A 77 -25.34 -9.33 -21.71
C LYS A 77 -23.94 -8.82 -22.12
N SER A 78 -23.32 -7.87 -21.43
CA SER A 78 -21.94 -7.46 -21.75
C SER A 78 -20.96 -7.84 -20.64
N LYS A 79 -20.16 -8.88 -20.87
CA LYS A 79 -19.12 -9.38 -19.96
C LYS A 79 -17.81 -8.59 -20.03
N THR A 80 -17.76 -7.47 -20.76
CA THR A 80 -16.49 -6.95 -21.29
C THR A 80 -16.19 -5.47 -21.09
N SER A 81 -16.99 -4.72 -20.32
CA SER A 81 -16.62 -3.33 -20.00
C SER A 81 -16.89 -3.02 -18.54
N ILE A 82 -15.83 -3.05 -17.73
CA ILE A 82 -15.86 -2.53 -16.36
C ILE A 82 -15.96 -1.00 -16.49
N THR A 83 -17.19 -0.48 -16.52
CA THR A 83 -17.44 0.97 -16.62
C THR A 83 -18.25 1.39 -15.42
N GLY A 84 -17.59 2.07 -14.49
CA GLY A 84 -18.25 2.52 -13.28
C GLY A 84 -17.29 2.59 -12.10
N TYR A 85 -17.46 3.63 -11.30
CA TYR A 85 -16.76 3.79 -10.03
C TYR A 85 -17.13 2.66 -9.07
N ILE A 86 -18.41 2.28 -8.97
CA ILE A 86 -18.89 1.34 -7.94
C ILE A 86 -18.39 -0.07 -8.25
N GLU A 87 -18.50 -0.54 -9.49
CA GLU A 87 -17.99 -1.87 -9.86
C GLU A 87 -16.47 -1.97 -9.63
N ARG A 88 -15.70 -0.92 -9.96
CA ARG A 88 -14.24 -0.91 -9.73
C ARG A 88 -13.91 -0.91 -8.24
N PHE A 89 -14.60 -0.07 -7.46
CA PHE A 89 -14.44 -0.03 -6.01
C PHE A 89 -14.69 -1.42 -5.40
N GLN A 90 -15.80 -2.07 -5.75
CA GLN A 90 -16.15 -3.39 -5.22
C GLN A 90 -15.17 -4.50 -5.61
N ARG A 91 -14.53 -4.41 -6.78
CA ARG A 91 -13.54 -5.40 -7.23
C ARG A 91 -12.16 -5.19 -6.61
N GLN A 92 -11.80 -3.95 -6.30
CA GLN A 92 -10.44 -3.60 -5.86
C GLN A 92 -10.34 -3.42 -4.35
N VAL A 93 -11.44 -3.06 -3.69
CA VAL A 93 -11.48 -2.85 -2.24
C VAL A 93 -12.05 -4.09 -1.54
N ILE A 94 -11.15 -4.91 -1.00
CA ILE A 94 -11.48 -6.05 -0.14
C ILE A 94 -11.72 -5.67 1.34
N HIS A 95 -12.27 -6.61 2.10
CA HIS A 95 -12.58 -6.52 3.54
C HIS A 95 -11.42 -6.02 4.42
N HIS A 96 -10.17 -6.43 4.14
CA HIS A 96 -8.99 -5.95 4.86
C HIS A 96 -8.75 -4.44 4.72
N HIS A 97 -9.09 -3.85 3.56
CA HIS A 97 -8.98 -2.40 3.38
C HIS A 97 -9.99 -1.66 4.25
N HIS A 98 -11.22 -2.18 4.35
CA HIS A 98 -12.23 -1.62 5.25
C HIS A 98 -11.77 -1.72 6.71
N ALA A 99 -11.28 -2.88 7.13
CA ALA A 99 -10.76 -3.05 8.49
C ALA A 99 -9.62 -2.07 8.79
N ALA A 100 -8.64 -1.94 7.90
CA ALA A 100 -7.52 -1.01 8.06
C ALA A 100 -8.00 0.45 8.14
N HIS A 101 -8.93 0.84 7.28
CA HIS A 101 -9.50 2.17 7.26
C HIS A 101 -10.23 2.50 8.57
N PHE A 102 -11.09 1.61 9.07
CA PHE A 102 -11.86 1.85 10.29
C PHE A 102 -11.08 1.65 11.59
N LEU A 103 -9.93 0.98 11.55
CA LEU A 103 -8.97 0.91 12.66
C LEU A 103 -8.09 2.14 12.77
N HIS A 104 -8.11 3.04 11.78
CA HIS A 104 -7.36 4.28 11.84
C HIS A 104 -8.00 5.25 12.85
N PRO A 105 -7.28 5.75 13.86
CA PRO A 105 -7.85 6.61 14.92
C PRO A 105 -8.39 7.95 14.42
N GLN A 106 -7.86 8.48 13.31
CA GLN A 106 -8.38 9.71 12.70
C GLN A 106 -9.72 9.52 11.98
N HIS A 107 -10.10 8.29 11.62
CA HIS A 107 -11.34 8.02 10.89
C HIS A 107 -12.50 7.80 11.87
N ASP A 108 -13.07 8.89 12.38
CA ASP A 108 -14.19 8.89 13.35
C ASP A 108 -15.58 8.80 12.71
N GLU A 109 -15.63 8.49 11.42
CA GLU A 109 -16.84 8.39 10.63
C GLU A 109 -17.73 7.20 11.01
N SER A 110 -19.05 7.35 10.87
CA SER A 110 -19.97 6.23 11.06
C SER A 110 -19.78 5.19 9.95
N MET A 111 -19.84 3.92 10.34
CA MET A 111 -19.76 2.79 9.42
C MET A 111 -21.18 2.34 9.05
N SER A 112 -21.40 2.01 7.77
CA SER A 112 -22.65 1.36 7.33
C SER A 112 -22.73 -0.09 7.83
N ASP A 113 -23.92 -0.68 7.89
CA ASP A 113 -24.11 -2.09 8.26
C ASP A 113 -23.30 -3.02 7.33
N ASP A 114 -23.31 -2.75 6.02
CA ASP A 114 -22.54 -3.50 5.02
C ASP A 114 -21.02 -3.42 5.27
N GLU A 115 -20.54 -2.23 5.64
CA GLU A 115 -19.12 -2.01 5.92
C GLU A 115 -18.70 -2.69 7.22
N GLN A 116 -19.58 -2.70 8.22
CA GLN A 116 -19.37 -3.42 9.47
C GLN A 116 -19.26 -4.93 9.22
N GLU A 117 -20.12 -5.49 8.36
CA GLU A 117 -20.03 -6.88 7.95
C GLU A 117 -18.70 -7.18 7.25
N LEU A 118 -18.23 -6.29 6.36
CA LEU A 118 -16.93 -6.43 5.71
C LEU A 118 -15.77 -6.43 6.71
N VAL A 119 -15.78 -5.51 7.69
CA VAL A 119 -14.76 -5.47 8.74
C VAL A 119 -14.75 -6.76 9.56
N PHE A 120 -15.93 -7.25 9.95
CA PHE A 120 -16.02 -8.49 10.74
C PHE A 120 -15.61 -9.72 9.93
N SER A 121 -15.95 -9.77 8.63
CA SER A 121 -15.46 -10.79 7.71
C SER A 121 -13.93 -10.78 7.61
N ALA A 122 -13.28 -9.61 7.69
CA ALA A 122 -11.83 -9.52 7.71
C ALA A 122 -11.22 -10.17 8.97
N PHE A 123 -11.81 -9.90 10.13
CA PHE A 123 -11.41 -10.52 11.39
C PHE A 123 -11.58 -12.04 11.36
N GLU A 124 -12.66 -12.55 10.77
CA GLU A 124 -12.91 -13.98 10.64
C GLU A 124 -11.87 -14.68 9.75
N ARG A 125 -11.54 -14.08 8.61
CA ARG A 125 -10.64 -14.67 7.61
C ARG A 125 -9.22 -14.87 8.12
N ILE A 126 -8.71 -13.90 8.87
CA ILE A 126 -7.35 -13.99 9.44
C ILE A 126 -7.25 -15.08 10.49
N ALA A 127 -8.34 -15.31 11.17
CA ALA A 127 -8.30 -16.02 12.40
C ALA A 127 -8.36 -17.55 12.11
N GLY A 128 -8.94 -18.00 10.98
CA GLY A 128 -8.82 -19.36 10.41
C GLY A 128 -9.04 -20.58 11.34
N ASN A 129 -10.17 -21.30 11.18
CA ASN A 129 -10.54 -22.61 11.79
C ASN A 129 -11.15 -22.62 13.21
N VAL A 130 -11.57 -23.79 13.72
CA VAL A 130 -12.58 -23.94 14.80
C VAL A 130 -12.17 -23.42 16.22
N GLN A 131 -10.88 -23.27 16.51
CA GLN A 131 -10.37 -22.69 17.77
C GLN A 131 -10.42 -21.15 17.83
N THR A 132 -10.85 -20.54 16.73
CA THR A 132 -10.65 -19.14 16.41
C THR A 132 -11.82 -18.24 16.77
N SER A 133 -13.01 -18.80 16.97
CA SER A 133 -14.23 -18.02 17.26
C SER A 133 -14.05 -17.07 18.44
N ASN A 134 -13.28 -17.48 19.47
CA ASN A 134 -12.99 -16.66 20.64
C ASN A 134 -12.06 -15.48 20.31
N LYS A 135 -11.05 -15.67 19.46
CA LYS A 135 -10.13 -14.59 19.04
C LYS A 135 -10.88 -13.58 18.16
N THR A 136 -11.65 -14.05 17.19
CA THR A 136 -12.50 -13.18 16.37
C THR A 136 -13.50 -12.40 17.22
N ARG A 137 -14.19 -13.08 18.14
CA ARG A 137 -15.12 -12.43 19.07
C ARG A 137 -14.43 -11.35 19.90
N THR A 138 -13.25 -11.65 20.44
CA THR A 138 -12.45 -10.71 21.22
C THR A 138 -12.07 -9.49 20.39
N MET A 139 -11.60 -9.69 19.15
CA MET A 139 -11.29 -8.58 18.23
C MET A 139 -12.53 -7.73 17.92
N ILE A 140 -13.69 -8.35 17.68
CA ILE A 140 -14.96 -7.63 17.45
C ILE A 140 -15.37 -6.80 18.67
N GLU A 141 -15.27 -7.37 19.88
CA GLU A 141 -15.58 -6.67 21.12
C GLU A 141 -14.62 -5.50 21.36
N GLN A 142 -13.31 -5.71 21.21
CA GLN A 142 -12.29 -4.66 21.31
C GLN A 142 -12.51 -3.56 20.27
N PHE A 143 -12.87 -3.94 19.04
CA PHE A 143 -13.16 -3.00 17.97
C PHE A 143 -14.39 -2.15 18.31
N ARG A 144 -15.45 -2.75 18.86
CA ARG A 144 -16.64 -2.00 19.34
C ARG A 144 -16.30 -1.05 20.49
N LEU A 145 -15.41 -1.43 21.40
CA LEU A 145 -14.95 -0.54 22.47
C LEU A 145 -14.18 0.66 21.90
N PHE A 146 -13.29 0.40 20.93
CA PHE A 146 -12.55 1.44 20.21
C PHE A 146 -13.49 2.42 19.50
N ARG A 147 -14.44 1.91 18.68
CA ARG A 147 -15.40 2.76 17.95
C ARG A 147 -16.32 3.55 18.86
N ARG A 148 -16.68 3.02 20.04
CA ARG A 148 -17.48 3.74 21.04
C ARG A 148 -16.65 4.66 21.93
N LYS A 149 -15.32 4.68 21.78
CA LYS A 149 -14.38 5.37 22.67
C LYS A 149 -14.65 5.06 24.15
N ALA A 150 -14.89 3.79 24.44
CA ALA A 150 -15.26 3.30 25.77
C ALA A 150 -14.06 2.65 26.49
N GLU A 151 -14.14 2.59 27.81
CA GLU A 151 -13.15 1.94 28.68
C GLU A 151 -11.71 2.43 28.42
N GLY A 152 -10.82 1.51 28.01
CA GLY A 152 -9.46 1.80 27.63
C GLY A 152 -9.37 2.85 26.54
N PHE A 153 -10.35 2.96 25.63
CA PHE A 153 -10.36 3.93 24.54
C PHE A 153 -11.08 5.25 24.87
N SER A 154 -11.37 5.53 26.14
CA SER A 154 -11.93 6.82 26.57
C SER A 154 -11.10 8.02 26.09
N ALA A 155 -11.78 9.13 25.78
CA ALA A 155 -11.16 10.32 25.17
C ALA A 155 -10.01 10.94 26.00
N GLY A 156 -9.99 10.71 27.31
CA GLY A 156 -8.92 11.18 28.21
C GLY A 156 -7.66 10.31 28.22
N ASN A 157 -7.61 9.24 27.43
CA ASN A 157 -6.48 8.32 27.45
C ASN A 157 -5.35 8.73 26.49
N SER A 158 -4.10 8.49 26.89
CA SER A 158 -2.91 8.96 26.20
C SER A 158 -2.72 8.40 24.78
N CYS A 159 -3.33 7.25 24.46
CA CYS A 159 -3.24 6.69 23.11
C CYS A 159 -3.76 7.65 22.03
N TRP A 160 -4.70 8.54 22.37
CA TRP A 160 -5.27 9.50 21.43
C TRP A 160 -4.30 10.63 21.05
N HIS A 161 -3.22 10.86 21.81
CA HIS A 161 -2.14 11.76 21.39
C HIS A 161 -1.42 11.25 20.13
N GLU A 162 -1.34 9.92 19.98
CA GLU A 162 -0.78 9.25 18.81
C GLU A 162 -1.83 8.97 17.72
N ALA A 163 -3.02 9.57 17.79
CA ALA A 163 -4.09 9.30 16.82
C ALA A 163 -3.69 9.59 15.36
N HIS A 164 -2.71 10.47 15.15
CA HIS A 164 -2.16 10.79 13.84
C HIS A 164 -1.41 9.64 13.16
N SER A 165 -0.99 8.64 13.92
CA SER A 165 -0.30 7.45 13.45
C SER A 165 -1.05 6.20 13.91
N MET A 166 -1.64 5.45 12.97
CA MET A 166 -2.29 4.19 13.30
C MET A 166 -1.32 3.23 14.01
N ALA A 167 -0.07 3.15 13.55
CA ALA A 167 0.95 2.33 14.20
C ALA A 167 1.25 2.82 15.63
N GLY A 168 1.46 4.13 15.82
CA GLY A 168 1.75 4.72 17.13
C GLY A 168 0.62 4.47 18.14
N PHE A 169 -0.63 4.66 17.71
CA PHE A 169 -1.82 4.41 18.52
C PHE A 169 -1.94 2.93 18.95
N TRP A 170 -1.81 1.99 17.99
CA TRP A 170 -1.98 0.57 18.28
C TRP A 170 -0.80 -0.01 19.06
N HIS A 171 0.41 0.53 18.91
CA HIS A 171 1.53 0.18 19.79
C HIS A 171 1.24 0.52 21.26
N HIS A 172 0.67 1.69 21.55
CA HIS A 172 0.26 2.07 22.91
C HIS A 172 -0.82 1.13 23.48
N ARG A 173 -1.59 0.47 22.61
CA ARG A 173 -2.67 -0.45 22.98
C ARG A 173 -2.33 -1.92 22.93
N SER A 174 -1.17 -2.27 22.40
CA SER A 174 -0.72 -3.66 22.24
C SER A 174 -0.73 -4.48 23.53
N ILE A 175 -0.43 -3.87 24.68
CA ILE A 175 -0.43 -4.59 25.97
C ILE A 175 -1.85 -4.90 26.46
N VAL A 176 -2.79 -3.97 26.25
CA VAL A 176 -4.16 -4.07 26.78
C VAL A 176 -5.08 -4.82 25.82
N TYR A 177 -4.89 -4.62 24.52
CA TYR A 177 -5.70 -5.19 23.44
C TYR A 177 -4.80 -5.87 22.40
N PRO A 178 -4.08 -6.95 22.77
CA PRO A 178 -3.04 -7.55 21.96
C PRO A 178 -3.55 -8.09 20.62
N GLU A 179 -4.72 -8.71 20.61
CA GLU A 179 -5.28 -9.34 19.39
C GLU A 179 -5.63 -8.30 18.32
N LEU A 180 -6.37 -7.25 18.70
CA LEU A 180 -6.75 -6.19 17.77
C LEU A 180 -5.55 -5.32 17.37
N ALA A 181 -4.65 -5.03 18.31
CA ALA A 181 -3.45 -4.25 18.04
C ALA A 181 -2.48 -4.97 17.10
N ASP A 182 -2.22 -6.27 17.32
CA ASP A 182 -1.41 -7.08 16.40
C ASP A 182 -1.99 -7.07 14.99
N TYR A 183 -3.31 -7.23 14.87
CA TYR A 183 -3.97 -7.16 13.58
C TYR A 183 -3.82 -5.78 12.91
N ALA A 184 -4.09 -4.70 13.66
CA ALA A 184 -3.99 -3.35 13.13
C ALA A 184 -2.56 -3.00 12.69
N LEU A 185 -1.55 -3.40 13.47
CA LEU A 185 -0.14 -3.18 13.15
C LEU A 185 0.27 -3.92 11.87
N ARG A 186 -0.16 -5.18 11.70
CA ARG A 186 0.07 -5.93 10.44
C ARG A 186 -0.52 -5.22 9.23
N LEU A 187 -1.70 -4.62 9.37
CA LEU A 187 -2.31 -3.83 8.32
C LEU A 187 -1.53 -2.53 8.02
N CYS A 188 -0.95 -1.87 9.02
CA CYS A 188 -0.08 -0.72 8.81
C CYS A 188 1.15 -1.05 7.95
N ASP A 189 1.79 -2.19 8.24
CA ASP A 189 3.03 -2.60 7.57
C ASP A 189 2.78 -3.18 6.17
N THR A 190 1.52 -3.45 5.83
CA THR A 190 1.15 -3.98 4.52
C THR A 190 1.04 -2.85 3.50
N ILE A 191 1.90 -2.90 2.48
CA ILE A 191 1.88 -1.98 1.34
C ILE A 191 0.77 -2.41 0.39
N ALA A 192 -0.08 -1.45 -0.01
CA ALA A 192 -1.24 -1.71 -0.86
C ALA A 192 -0.98 -1.49 -2.36
N ASN A 193 0.29 -1.49 -2.77
CA ASN A 193 0.69 -1.36 -4.17
C ASN A 193 1.90 -2.22 -4.52
N THR A 194 2.08 -2.47 -5.81
CA THR A 194 3.18 -3.25 -6.40
C THR A 194 4.30 -2.38 -6.95
N THR A 195 4.22 -1.06 -6.78
CA THR A 195 5.09 -0.12 -7.51
C THR A 195 6.55 -0.19 -7.12
N ILE A 196 6.85 -0.48 -5.85
CA ILE A 196 8.22 -0.70 -5.39
C ILE A 196 8.82 -1.89 -6.14
N SER A 197 8.07 -2.98 -6.26
CA SER A 197 8.48 -4.15 -7.03
C SER A 197 8.65 -3.82 -8.52
N GLU A 198 7.70 -3.09 -9.11
CA GLU A 198 7.77 -2.67 -10.53
C GLU A 198 9.01 -1.79 -10.83
N ARG A 199 9.36 -0.88 -9.92
CA ARG A 199 10.57 -0.05 -10.02
C ARG A 199 11.82 -0.92 -9.95
N GLY A 200 11.89 -1.85 -8.99
CA GLY A 200 12.99 -2.80 -8.86
C GLY A 200 13.17 -3.66 -10.11
N PHE A 201 12.09 -4.25 -10.64
CA PHE A 201 12.12 -5.02 -11.89
C PHE A 201 12.48 -4.15 -13.11
N SER A 202 12.07 -2.88 -13.13
CA SER A 202 12.43 -1.96 -14.22
C SER A 202 13.91 -1.59 -14.21
N ALA A 203 14.48 -1.37 -13.02
CA ALA A 203 15.90 -1.13 -12.84
C ALA A 203 16.72 -2.34 -13.30
N LEU A 204 16.29 -3.54 -12.89
CA LEU A 204 16.89 -4.80 -13.28
C LEU A 204 16.87 -5.06 -14.79
N LYS A 205 15.75 -4.77 -15.45
CA LYS A 205 15.62 -4.89 -16.91
C LYS A 205 16.61 -3.98 -17.63
N ARG A 206 16.93 -2.82 -17.07
CA ARG A 206 17.97 -1.93 -17.64
C ARG A 206 19.36 -2.53 -17.50
N VAL A 207 19.68 -3.14 -16.37
CA VAL A 207 20.95 -3.86 -16.14
C VAL A 207 21.11 -5.00 -17.15
N GLN A 208 20.09 -5.86 -17.29
CA GLN A 208 20.12 -6.96 -18.27
C GLN A 208 20.25 -6.49 -19.72
N THR A 209 19.52 -5.44 -20.11
CA THR A 209 19.49 -4.96 -21.50
C THR A 209 20.73 -4.18 -21.91
N ARG A 210 21.34 -3.40 -21.00
CA ARG A 210 22.56 -2.61 -21.29
C ARG A 210 23.83 -3.43 -21.25
N LEU A 211 24.00 -4.28 -20.23
CA LEU A 211 25.25 -5.03 -20.07
C LEU A 211 25.31 -6.30 -20.94
N ARG A 212 24.20 -6.71 -21.58
CA ARG A 212 24.06 -8.10 -22.11
C ARG A 212 24.57 -9.12 -21.08
N SER A 213 24.39 -8.81 -19.80
CA SER A 213 25.01 -9.54 -18.72
C SER A 213 24.45 -10.96 -18.74
N ARG A 214 25.34 -11.96 -18.83
CA ARG A 214 24.98 -13.38 -18.67
C ARG A 214 24.74 -13.70 -17.18
N LEU A 215 24.16 -12.76 -16.44
CA LEU A 215 23.73 -12.96 -15.07
C LEU A 215 22.68 -14.06 -15.07
N SER A 216 22.96 -15.14 -14.33
CA SER A 216 21.99 -16.21 -14.13
C SER A 216 20.77 -15.69 -13.37
N ASP A 217 19.62 -16.34 -13.58
CA ASP A 217 18.37 -15.97 -12.92
C ASP A 217 18.51 -15.95 -11.39
N ASP A 218 19.28 -16.88 -10.80
CA ASP A 218 19.55 -16.91 -9.35
C ASP A 218 20.30 -15.67 -8.83
N ARG A 219 21.30 -15.18 -9.58
CA ARG A 219 22.03 -13.95 -9.20
C ARG A 219 21.14 -12.72 -9.37
N LEU A 220 20.28 -12.77 -10.37
CA LEU A 220 19.31 -11.72 -10.65
C LEU A 220 18.31 -11.57 -9.49
N ASP A 221 17.75 -12.69 -9.02
CA ASP A 221 16.81 -12.71 -7.90
C ASP A 221 17.45 -12.18 -6.60
N LYS A 222 18.70 -12.57 -6.34
CA LYS A 222 19.48 -12.04 -5.19
C LYS A 222 19.69 -10.53 -5.29
N LEU A 223 20.02 -10.03 -6.48
CA LEU A 223 20.24 -8.59 -6.69
C LEU A 223 18.95 -7.79 -6.50
N ILE A 224 17.81 -8.30 -7.00
CA ILE A 224 16.49 -7.71 -6.77
C ILE A 224 16.17 -7.68 -5.27
N ALA A 225 16.36 -8.79 -4.56
CA ALA A 225 16.07 -8.88 -3.14
C ALA A 225 16.92 -7.89 -2.32
N ILE A 226 18.22 -7.79 -2.61
CA ILE A 226 19.11 -6.82 -1.98
C ILE A 226 18.63 -5.40 -2.26
N HIS A 227 18.30 -5.08 -3.51
CA HIS A 227 17.83 -3.75 -3.89
C HIS A 227 16.52 -3.36 -3.21
N MET A 228 15.50 -4.24 -3.24
CA MET A 228 14.22 -4.00 -2.59
C MET A 228 14.40 -3.83 -1.06
N ASN A 229 15.23 -4.66 -0.43
CA ASN A 229 15.50 -4.57 1.00
C ASN A 229 16.32 -3.33 1.37
N ALA A 230 17.25 -2.90 0.51
CA ALA A 230 18.00 -1.66 0.71
C ALA A 230 17.08 -0.43 0.63
N GLU A 231 16.15 -0.37 -0.33
CA GLU A 231 15.17 0.72 -0.41
C GLU A 231 14.22 0.77 0.80
N LEU A 232 13.89 -0.38 1.38
CA LEU A 232 13.13 -0.46 2.62
C LEU A 232 14.00 -0.06 3.83
N GLY A 233 15.26 -0.52 3.87
CA GLY A 233 16.22 -0.28 4.95
C GLY A 233 16.76 1.14 5.03
N GLU A 234 16.93 1.84 3.90
CA GLU A 234 17.33 3.25 3.85
C GLU A 234 16.21 4.16 4.36
N LYS A 235 14.94 3.81 4.10
CA LYS A 235 13.77 4.48 4.70
C LYS A 235 13.68 4.22 6.20
N ASP A 236 14.11 3.04 6.63
CA ASP A 236 14.30 2.66 8.04
C ASP A 236 15.67 3.05 8.60
N GLY A 237 16.45 3.91 7.94
CA GLY A 237 17.83 4.30 8.32
C GLY A 237 17.98 4.92 9.73
N ASN A 238 16.87 5.10 10.44
CA ASN A 238 16.82 5.52 11.85
C ASN A 238 16.52 4.35 12.83
N ARG A 239 16.33 3.13 12.33
CA ARG A 239 15.90 1.91 13.06
C ARG A 239 16.92 0.76 13.00
N MET A 240 18.01 0.92 12.23
CA MET A 240 18.99 -0.15 11.96
C MET A 240 20.15 -0.24 12.98
N SER A 241 20.02 0.43 14.13
CA SER A 241 20.96 0.37 15.26
C SER A 241 20.73 -0.82 16.20
N ASP A 242 19.70 -1.65 15.97
CA ASP A 242 19.43 -2.85 16.77
C ASP A 242 20.33 -4.05 16.33
N PRO A 243 21.26 -4.53 17.19
CA PRO A 243 22.17 -5.64 16.89
C PRO A 243 21.46 -6.94 16.47
N ARG A 244 20.18 -7.09 16.81
CA ARG A 244 19.42 -8.32 16.52
C ARG A 244 18.92 -8.38 15.08
N ASN A 245 18.99 -7.30 14.29
CA ASN A 245 18.64 -7.31 12.84
C ASN A 245 19.72 -7.99 12.00
N ARG A 246 20.94 -8.16 12.56
CA ARG A 246 22.00 -8.96 11.94
C ARG A 246 21.72 -10.47 11.95
N LEU A 247 20.79 -10.94 12.78
CA LEU A 247 20.58 -12.38 13.01
C LEU A 247 19.71 -13.10 11.97
N ARG A 248 19.33 -12.46 10.85
CA ARG A 248 18.69 -13.16 9.71
C ARG A 248 19.54 -13.23 8.45
N LEU A 249 20.74 -12.64 8.45
CA LEU A 249 21.72 -12.88 7.40
C LEU A 249 22.56 -14.14 7.67
N ASN A 250 22.69 -14.54 8.94
CA ASN A 250 23.50 -15.68 9.37
C ASN A 250 22.76 -17.03 9.30
N GLU A 251 21.46 -17.05 9.00
CA GLU A 251 20.72 -18.32 8.75
C GLU A 251 20.63 -18.64 7.25
N ILE A 252 21.33 -17.88 6.41
CA ILE A 252 21.67 -18.31 5.05
C ILE A 252 23.00 -19.07 5.09
N ASP A 253 23.12 -20.01 6.03
CA ASP A 253 24.19 -21.00 6.10
C ASP A 253 23.94 -22.03 4.98
N GLY A 254 24.30 -21.63 3.77
CA GLY A 254 24.21 -22.43 2.55
C GLY A 254 24.76 -21.75 1.29
N ILE A 255 25.36 -20.55 1.42
CA ILE A 255 26.06 -19.89 0.31
C ILE A 255 27.53 -20.36 0.20
N ASP A 256 28.12 -20.87 1.29
CA ASP A 256 29.51 -21.32 1.32
C ASP A 256 29.80 -22.57 0.46
N GLU A 257 28.78 -23.35 0.09
CA GLU A 257 28.95 -24.53 -0.78
C GLU A 257 28.87 -24.22 -2.29
N LEU A 258 28.61 -22.97 -2.70
CA LEU A 258 28.62 -22.56 -4.12
C LEU A 258 29.87 -21.75 -4.53
N GLU A 259 30.80 -21.48 -3.60
CA GLU A 259 32.06 -20.77 -3.92
C GLU A 259 33.15 -21.66 -4.55
N GLN A 260 32.88 -22.96 -4.79
CA GLN A 260 33.84 -23.87 -5.45
C GLN A 260 33.52 -24.18 -6.91
N GLN A 261 32.88 -23.24 -7.62
CA GLN A 261 32.99 -23.18 -9.08
C GLN A 261 33.63 -21.84 -9.46
N GLN A 262 34.97 -21.87 -9.59
CA GLN A 262 35.72 -20.81 -10.24
C GLN A 262 35.15 -20.58 -11.65
N ASP A 263 34.59 -19.40 -11.90
CA ASP A 263 34.57 -18.82 -13.24
C ASP A 263 34.43 -17.29 -13.16
N ASP A 264 35.55 -16.60 -13.40
CA ASP A 264 35.83 -15.28 -14.00
C ASP A 264 34.78 -14.12 -14.03
N GLY A 265 33.82 -14.05 -13.11
CA GLY A 265 32.69 -13.10 -13.18
C GLY A 265 32.55 -12.08 -12.03
N GLY A 266 33.58 -11.89 -11.19
CA GLY A 266 33.52 -11.00 -10.02
C GLY A 266 33.44 -9.51 -10.37
N ASP A 267 34.15 -9.08 -11.40
CA ASP A 267 34.17 -7.68 -11.86
C ASP A 267 32.82 -7.24 -12.44
N ASP A 268 32.09 -8.14 -13.10
CA ASP A 268 30.77 -7.85 -13.69
C ASP A 268 29.71 -7.56 -12.62
N MET A 269 29.79 -8.19 -11.45
CA MET A 269 28.84 -7.95 -10.34
C MET A 269 29.11 -6.62 -9.64
N ALA A 270 30.37 -6.30 -9.38
CA ALA A 270 30.75 -5.03 -8.79
C ALA A 270 30.41 -3.86 -9.72
N ALA A 271 30.67 -4.01 -11.03
CA ALA A 271 30.31 -3.02 -12.04
C ALA A 271 28.78 -2.88 -12.20
N ALA A 272 28.03 -3.99 -12.17
CA ALA A 272 26.57 -3.94 -12.22
C ALA A 272 25.96 -3.29 -10.96
N GLN A 273 26.55 -3.51 -9.79
CA GLN A 273 26.15 -2.84 -8.54
C GLN A 273 26.46 -1.33 -8.60
N GLU A 274 27.65 -0.94 -9.05
CA GLU A 274 28.05 0.47 -9.19
C GLU A 274 27.19 1.21 -10.22
N GLU A 275 26.89 0.59 -11.37
CA GLU A 275 26.01 1.19 -12.39
C GLU A 275 24.54 1.26 -11.93
N LEU A 276 24.05 0.24 -11.21
CA LEU A 276 22.73 0.29 -10.57
C LEU A 276 22.66 1.45 -9.57
N GLN A 277 23.69 1.62 -8.74
CA GLN A 277 23.80 2.71 -7.77
C GLN A 277 23.83 4.09 -8.47
N ALA A 278 24.59 4.22 -9.56
CA ALA A 278 24.69 5.44 -10.35
C ALA A 278 23.35 5.82 -11.03
N LEU A 279 22.64 4.83 -11.58
CA LEU A 279 21.30 5.02 -12.16
C LEU A 279 20.27 5.43 -11.11
N ILE A 280 20.39 4.93 -9.87
CA ILE A 280 19.52 5.29 -8.74
C ILE A 280 19.72 6.76 -8.33
N THR A 281 20.97 7.23 -8.20
CA THR A 281 21.26 8.64 -7.90
C THR A 281 20.78 9.62 -8.98
N GLY A 282 20.74 9.18 -10.25
CA GLY A 282 20.22 9.99 -11.35
C GLY A 282 18.69 10.13 -11.35
N VAL A 283 17.95 9.19 -10.76
CA VAL A 283 16.48 9.20 -10.70
C VAL A 283 15.97 10.01 -9.51
N ASN A 284 16.67 9.98 -8.37
CA ASN A 284 16.27 10.71 -7.16
C ASN A 284 16.46 12.24 -7.25
N ASN A 285 17.41 12.71 -8.08
CA ASN A 285 17.64 14.16 -8.29
C ASN A 285 16.57 14.88 -9.12
N VAL A 286 15.55 14.17 -9.62
CA VAL A 286 14.46 14.77 -10.41
C VAL A 286 13.22 15.07 -9.56
N GLN A 287 13.15 14.62 -8.29
CA GLN A 287 11.91 14.76 -7.50
C GLN A 287 12.01 15.37 -6.10
N ASP A 288 13.20 15.61 -5.53
CA ASP A 288 13.28 16.23 -4.19
C ASP A 288 13.72 17.69 -4.22
N GLY A 289 12.73 18.56 -4.33
CA GLY A 289 12.80 19.96 -3.93
C GLY A 289 11.72 20.25 -2.88
N SER A 290 11.85 19.70 -1.68
CA SER A 290 11.09 20.14 -0.48
C SER A 290 11.60 19.43 0.78
N SER A 291 12.51 20.09 1.49
CA SER A 291 12.89 19.77 2.87
C SER A 291 11.73 19.99 3.85
N ASP A 292 11.47 19.05 4.75
CA ASP A 292 11.57 19.38 6.18
C ASP A 292 11.65 18.15 7.11
N SER A 293 12.18 18.42 8.29
CA SER A 293 12.93 17.50 9.14
C SER A 293 12.16 17.05 10.40
N SER A 294 12.57 15.89 10.93
CA SER A 294 12.52 15.47 12.35
C SER A 294 11.22 14.88 12.91
N ASN A 295 11.25 13.57 13.22
CA ASN A 295 11.36 13.11 14.61
C ASN A 295 11.63 11.60 14.70
N ALA A 296 12.67 11.25 15.45
CA ALA A 296 13.09 9.90 15.76
C ALA A 296 12.50 9.50 17.13
N MET A 297 11.74 8.41 17.22
CA MET A 297 11.64 7.70 18.50
C MET A 297 11.41 6.19 18.32
N LEU A 298 12.21 5.45 19.08
CA LEU A 298 12.41 4.00 19.13
C LEU A 298 11.13 3.20 19.39
N VAL A 299 10.85 2.16 18.59
CA VAL A 299 10.01 1.03 19.01
C VAL A 299 10.54 -0.29 18.43
N SER A 300 10.73 -1.25 19.33
CA SER A 300 11.25 -2.59 19.14
C SER A 300 10.16 -3.58 18.69
N ARG A 301 10.42 -4.25 17.56
CA ARG A 301 10.20 -5.66 17.18
C ARG A 301 9.06 -6.47 17.82
N HIS A 302 8.21 -7.06 16.96
CA HIS A 302 8.08 -8.53 16.79
C HIS A 302 7.75 -8.87 15.34
N SER A 303 8.38 -9.93 14.85
CA SER A 303 8.70 -10.18 13.45
C SER A 303 7.66 -10.98 12.66
N TYR A 304 7.55 -10.62 11.37
CA TYR A 304 7.59 -11.48 10.19
C TYR A 304 7.57 -12.99 10.44
N LEU A 305 6.39 -13.57 10.24
CA LEU A 305 6.13 -14.91 9.70
C LEU A 305 4.60 -15.05 9.51
N THR A 306 4.00 -14.43 8.47
CA THR A 306 2.61 -14.79 8.05
C THR A 306 2.11 -14.22 6.71
N LEU A 307 2.99 -13.87 5.76
CA LEU A 307 2.54 -13.41 4.43
C LEU A 307 1.83 -14.51 3.59
N ALA A 308 1.88 -15.77 4.02
CA ALA A 308 1.15 -16.86 3.37
C ALA A 308 -0.32 -17.02 3.83
N GLN A 309 -0.77 -16.33 4.89
CA GLN A 309 -2.12 -16.51 5.45
C GLN A 309 -3.11 -15.39 5.09
N LEU A 310 -2.66 -14.31 4.45
CA LEU A 310 -3.53 -13.18 4.07
C LEU A 310 -4.06 -13.28 2.63
N CYS A 311 -3.59 -14.24 1.84
CA CYS A 311 -3.89 -14.38 0.40
C CYS A 311 -4.78 -15.60 0.05
N THR A 312 -5.43 -16.24 1.03
CA THR A 312 -6.39 -17.34 0.82
C THR A 312 -7.68 -17.06 1.58
#